data_AF-A0A1S1JNX6-F1
#
_entry.id   AF-A0A1S1JNX6-F1
#
_cell.length_a   1.000
_cell.length_b   1.000
_cell.length_c   1.000
_cell.angle_alpha   90.00
_cell.angle_beta   90.00
_cell.angle_gamma   90.00
#
_symmetry.space_group_name_H-M   'P 1'
#
loop_
_entity.id
_entity.type
_entity.pdbx_description
1 polymer ?
#
loop_
_entity_poly.entity_id
_entity_poly.type
_entity_poly.pdbx_seq_one_letter_code
_entity_poly.pdbx_strand_id
1 'polypeptide(L)'
;MAAKKRVCGVELRYLLTLYLHRFGETTVSELVQMLDRKGFDTGGRTSKAVSDALRWEVRRGRVIHYGRGSYGPGGIPRGTEHRMLQREKALLSLVGGHDEEWSPSWDR
;
A
#
# COMPACT_ATOMS: atom_id res chain seq x y z
N MET A 1 21.08 2.20 -10.17
CA MET A 1 19.67 2.23 -9.73
C MET A 1 19.04 0.91 -10.12
N ALA A 2 18.62 0.09 -9.16
CA ALA A 2 17.89 -1.14 -9.47
C ALA A 2 16.58 -0.80 -10.20
N ALA A 3 16.23 -1.58 -11.22
CA ALA A 3 14.99 -1.37 -11.96
C ALA A 3 13.79 -1.60 -11.02
N LYS A 4 13.00 -0.55 -10.78
CA LYS A 4 11.77 -0.65 -9.96
C LYS A 4 10.62 -1.21 -10.78
N LYS A 5 9.79 -2.05 -10.17
CA LYS A 5 8.57 -2.57 -10.78
C LYS A 5 7.49 -1.51 -10.74
N ARG A 6 6.94 -1.15 -11.91
CA ARG A 6 5.78 -0.26 -11.99
C ARG A 6 4.52 -0.97 -11.49
N VAL A 7 3.78 -0.32 -10.59
CA VAL A 7 2.46 -0.75 -10.08
C VAL A 7 1.44 0.36 -10.24
N CYS A 8 0.24 0.01 -10.67
CA CYS A 8 -0.86 0.97 -10.85
C CYS A 8 -2.22 0.30 -10.67
N GLY A 9 -3.28 1.12 -10.66
CA GLY A 9 -4.66 0.63 -10.61
C GLY A 9 -4.92 -0.31 -9.44
N VAL A 10 -5.37 -1.53 -9.74
CA VAL A 10 -5.76 -2.52 -8.73
C VAL A 10 -4.58 -3.01 -7.89
N GLU A 11 -3.39 -3.13 -8.47
CA GLU A 11 -2.20 -3.63 -7.78
C GLU A 11 -1.75 -2.65 -6.71
N LEU A 12 -1.66 -1.37 -7.08
CA LEU A 12 -1.32 -0.29 -6.15
C LEU A 12 -2.33 -0.25 -4.99
N ARG A 13 -3.63 -0.33 -5.28
CA ARG A 13 -4.67 -0.33 -4.25
C ARG A 13 -4.52 -1.51 -3.29
N TYR A 14 -4.19 -2.69 -3.79
CA TYR A 14 -4.05 -3.89 -2.98
C TYR A 14 -2.84 -3.78 -2.04
N LEU A 15 -1.68 -3.37 -2.57
CA LEU A 15 -0.47 -3.15 -1.78
C LEU A 15 -0.72 -2.16 -0.63
N LEU A 16 -1.34 -1.01 -0.94
CA LEU A 16 -1.62 0.02 0.05
C LEU A 16 -2.63 -0.44 1.09
N THR A 17 -3.71 -1.09 0.67
CA THR A 17 -4.76 -1.58 1.59
C THR A 17 -4.21 -2.63 2.55
N LEU A 18 -3.47 -3.62 2.04
CA LEU A 18 -2.85 -4.65 2.87
C LEU A 18 -1.79 -4.10 3.81
N TYR A 19 -1.05 -3.07 3.38
CA TYR A 19 -0.10 -2.38 4.25
C TYR A 19 -0.81 -1.73 5.44
N LEU A 20 -1.86 -0.96 5.20
CA LEU A 20 -2.66 -0.33 6.27
C LEU A 20 -3.29 -1.36 7.22
N HIS A 21 -3.65 -2.54 6.71
CA HIS A 21 -4.17 -3.64 7.54
C HIS A 21 -3.11 -4.30 8.42
N ARG A 22 -1.85 -4.35 7.97
CA ARG A 22 -0.75 -4.88 8.78
C ARG A 22 -0.19 -3.86 9.78
N PHE A 23 -0.15 -2.59 9.41
CA PHE A 23 0.60 -1.57 10.15
C PHE A 23 -0.27 -0.45 10.76
N GLY A 24 -1.57 -0.47 10.51
CA GLY A 24 -2.51 0.49 11.09
C GLY A 24 -2.53 1.83 10.36
N GLU A 25 -2.68 2.91 11.12
CA GLU A 25 -2.64 4.27 10.57
C GLU A 25 -1.27 4.53 9.92
N THR A 26 -1.27 5.16 8.74
CA THR A 26 -0.05 5.48 7.99
C THR A 26 -0.30 6.71 7.10
N THR A 27 0.70 7.57 7.00
CA THR A 27 0.66 8.76 6.14
C THR A 27 0.95 8.43 4.67
N VAL A 28 0.50 9.29 3.75
CA VAL A 28 0.87 9.18 2.32
C VAL A 28 2.39 9.16 2.12
N SER A 29 3.16 9.88 2.93
CA SER A 29 4.63 9.92 2.82
C SER A 29 5.26 8.57 3.15
N GLU A 30 4.81 7.92 4.23
CA GLU A 30 5.28 6.58 4.62
C GLU A 30 4.87 5.53 3.60
N LEU A 31 3.66 5.61 3.04
CA LEU A 31 3.22 4.72 1.97
C LEU A 31 4.07 4.86 0.70
N VAL A 32 4.48 6.09 0.36
CA VAL A 32 5.41 6.33 -0.76
C VAL A 32 6.78 5.71 -0.46
N GLN A 33 7.33 5.91 0.75
CA GLN A 33 8.61 5.32 1.16
C GLN A 33 8.55 3.79 1.17
N MET A 34 7.43 3.21 1.61
CA MET A 34 7.20 1.77 1.58
C MET A 34 7.26 1.22 0.16
N LEU A 35 6.58 1.87 -0.80
CA LEU A 35 6.64 1.45 -2.20
C LEU A 35 8.07 1.53 -2.72
N ASP A 36 8.77 2.62 -2.43
CA ASP A 36 10.15 2.86 -2.86
C ASP A 36 11.10 1.75 -2.37
N ARG A 37 11.03 1.44 -1.08
CA ARG A 37 11.84 0.40 -0.41
C ARG A 37 11.55 -1.00 -0.92
N LYS A 38 10.27 -1.31 -1.18
CA LYS A 38 9.87 -2.59 -1.78
C LYS A 38 10.22 -2.69 -3.28
N GLY A 39 10.87 -1.68 -3.86
CA GLY A 39 11.25 -1.70 -5.27
C GLY A 39 10.10 -1.41 -6.23
N PHE A 40 9.04 -0.74 -5.76
CA PHE A 40 7.89 -0.33 -6.58
C PHE A 40 7.94 1.16 -6.93
N ASP A 41 7.35 1.49 -8.09
CA ASP A 41 7.07 2.87 -8.48
C ASP A 41 5.71 2.96 -9.21
N THR A 42 5.14 4.15 -9.32
CA THR A 42 3.87 4.42 -10.02
C THR A 42 4.06 4.98 -11.41
N GLY A 43 5.31 5.25 -11.84
CA GLY A 43 5.62 5.80 -13.15
C GLY A 43 5.32 7.29 -13.29
N GLY A 44 5.27 8.03 -12.17
CA GLY A 44 4.92 9.45 -12.14
C GLY A 44 4.86 10.00 -10.72
N ARG A 45 3.87 10.84 -10.43
CA ARG A 45 3.71 11.46 -9.10
C ARG A 45 3.15 10.47 -8.08
N THR A 46 4.02 9.70 -7.43
CA THR A 46 3.67 8.60 -6.51
C THR A 46 2.73 9.03 -5.39
N SER A 47 2.95 10.17 -4.74
CA SER A 47 2.03 10.65 -3.68
C SER A 47 0.60 10.89 -4.19
N LYS A 48 0.45 11.34 -5.44
CA LYS A 48 -0.88 11.54 -6.07
C LYS A 48 -1.53 10.19 -6.39
N ALA A 49 -0.77 9.27 -6.98
CA ALA A 49 -1.27 7.93 -7.29
C ALA A 49 -1.70 7.18 -6.02
N VAL A 50 -0.92 7.27 -4.94
CA VAL A 50 -1.26 6.75 -3.61
C VAL A 50 -2.56 7.37 -3.09
N SER A 51 -2.65 8.70 -3.08
CA SER A 51 -3.85 9.41 -2.60
C SER A 51 -5.10 9.04 -3.40
N ASP A 52 -5.00 8.96 -4.72
CA ASP A 52 -6.13 8.63 -5.59
C ASP A 52 -6.55 7.15 -5.44
N ALA A 53 -5.59 6.24 -5.24
CA ALA A 53 -5.86 4.85 -4.92
C ALA A 53 -6.59 4.70 -3.57
N LEU A 54 -6.12 5.39 -2.53
CA LEU A 54 -6.72 5.33 -1.19
C LEU A 54 -8.12 5.95 -1.16
N ARG A 55 -8.36 7.07 -1.85
CA ARG A 55 -9.72 7.64 -1.97
C ARG A 55 -10.71 6.64 -2.56
N TRP A 56 -10.27 5.82 -3.52
CA TRP A 56 -11.14 4.76 -4.07
C TRP A 56 -11.42 3.66 -3.05
N GLU A 57 -10.42 3.29 -2.25
CA GLU A 57 -10.56 2.29 -1.19
C GLU A 57 -11.41 2.78 -0.01
N VAL A 58 -11.34 4.07 0.31
CA VAL A 58 -12.25 4.75 1.27
C VAL A 58 -13.69 4.65 0.82
N ARG A 59 -13.99 4.94 -0.45
CA ARG A 59 -15.34 4.79 -1.01
C ARG A 59 -15.87 3.36 -0.96
N ARG A 60 -14.97 2.36 -0.86
CA ARG A 60 -15.33 0.93 -0.75
C ARG A 60 -15.31 0.43 0.70
N GLY A 61 -15.07 1.29 1.68
CA GLY A 61 -15.02 0.96 3.11
C GLY A 61 -13.83 0.11 3.55
N ARG A 62 -12.86 -0.14 2.66
CA ARG A 62 -11.67 -0.96 2.97
C ARG A 62 -10.56 -0.18 3.68
N VAL A 63 -10.60 1.14 3.58
CA VAL A 63 -9.66 2.10 4.17
C VAL A 63 -10.44 3.23 4.82
N ILE A 64 -9.92 3.77 5.92
CA ILE A 64 -10.48 4.95 6.62
C ILE A 64 -9.50 6.12 6.42
N HIS A 65 -10.01 7.33 6.18
CA HIS A 65 -9.22 8.56 6.11
C HIS A 65 -9.33 9.32 7.43
N TYR A 66 -8.20 9.52 8.12
CA TYR A 66 -8.13 10.17 9.43
C TYR A 66 -7.86 11.69 9.35
N GLY A 67 -7.64 12.23 8.15
CA GLY A 67 -7.23 13.62 7.95
C GLY A 67 -5.71 13.75 7.86
N ARG A 68 -5.21 14.95 7.52
CA ARG A 68 -3.77 15.25 7.33
C ARG A 68 -3.01 14.33 6.36
N GLY A 69 -3.73 13.63 5.47
CA GLY A 69 -3.12 12.62 4.58
C GLY A 69 -2.78 11.30 5.28
N SER A 70 -3.34 11.05 6.47
CA SER A 70 -3.31 9.77 7.16
C SER A 70 -4.49 8.88 6.74
N TYR A 71 -4.20 7.60 6.59
CA TYR A 71 -5.17 6.57 6.27
C TYR A 71 -4.93 5.36 7.18
N GLY A 72 -5.95 4.55 7.43
CA GLY A 72 -5.77 3.28 8.13
C GLY A 72 -6.81 2.24 7.75
N PRO A 73 -6.85 1.11 8.47
CA PRO A 73 -7.61 -0.06 8.05
C PRO A 73 -9.13 0.17 8.19
N GLY A 74 -9.87 -0.14 7.13
CA GLY A 74 -11.32 -0.38 7.15
C GLY A 74 -11.64 -1.88 7.14
N GLY A 75 -12.81 -2.28 6.63
CA GLY A 75 -13.21 -3.69 6.55
C GLY A 75 -12.91 -4.32 5.19
N ILE A 76 -12.20 -5.45 5.13
CA ILE A 76 -11.99 -6.22 3.89
C ILE A 76 -12.80 -7.52 3.92
N PRO A 77 -13.68 -7.78 2.93
CA PRO A 77 -14.31 -9.09 2.80
C PRO A 77 -13.29 -10.21 2.56
N ARG A 78 -13.43 -11.36 3.24
CA ARG A 78 -12.46 -12.47 3.20
C ARG A 78 -12.04 -12.91 1.80
N GLY A 79 -12.98 -13.04 0.85
CA GLY A 79 -12.66 -13.41 -0.53
C GLY A 79 -11.89 -12.32 -1.30
N THR A 80 -12.01 -11.06 -0.89
CA THR A 80 -11.20 -9.96 -1.44
C THR A 80 -9.82 -9.93 -0.80
N GLU A 81 -9.73 -10.11 0.52
CA GLU A 81 -8.48 -10.23 1.27
C GLU A 81 -7.60 -11.33 0.68
N HIS A 82 -8.16 -12.53 0.45
CA HIS A 82 -7.43 -13.64 -0.15
C HIS A 82 -6.86 -13.28 -1.54
N ARG A 83 -7.67 -12.68 -2.42
CA ARG A 83 -7.21 -12.24 -3.76
C ARG A 83 -6.12 -11.16 -3.68
N MET A 84 -6.25 -10.22 -2.75
CA MET A 84 -5.25 -9.18 -2.51
C MET A 84 -3.92 -9.80 -2.09
N LEU A 85 -3.94 -10.71 -1.11
CA LEU A 85 -2.74 -11.38 -0.59
C LEU A 85 -2.01 -12.19 -1.67
N GLN A 86 -2.75 -12.94 -2.49
CA GLN A 86 -2.15 -13.69 -3.60
C GLN A 86 -1.50 -12.75 -4.63
N ARG A 87 -2.14 -11.62 -4.94
CA ARG A 87 -1.59 -10.65 -5.89
C ARG A 87 -0.37 -9.94 -5.32
N GLU A 88 -0.39 -9.57 -4.04
CA GLU A 88 0.76 -8.99 -3.35
C GLU A 88 1.96 -9.95 -3.37
N LYS A 89 1.75 -11.23 -3.02
CA LYS A 89 2.81 -12.25 -3.05
C LYS A 89 3.44 -12.35 -4.45
N ALA A 90 2.62 -12.37 -5.50
CA ALA A 90 3.09 -12.40 -6.88
C ALA A 90 3.87 -11.13 -7.27
N LEU A 91 3.50 -9.95 -6.76
CA LEU A 91 4.24 -8.72 -7.00
C LEU A 91 5.58 -8.71 -6.26
N LEU A 92 5.60 -9.15 -5.01
CA LEU A 92 6.83 -9.22 -4.20
C LEU A 92 7.84 -10.21 -4.79
N SER A 93 7.40 -11.33 -5.39
CA SER A 93 8.31 -12.25 -6.09
C SER A 93 8.99 -11.63 -7.32
N LEU A 94 8.45 -10.56 -7.90
CA LEU A 94 9.03 -9.90 -9.09
C LEU A 94 10.12 -8.87 -8.75
N VAL A 95 10.17 -8.38 -7.51
CA VAL A 95 11.12 -7.34 -7.07
C VAL A 95 12.30 -7.91 -6.27
N GLY A 96 12.36 -9.23 -6.11
CA GLY A 96 13.28 -9.92 -5.21
C GLY A 96 12.70 -9.93 -3.79
N GLY A 97 12.49 -11.13 -3.24
CA GLY A 97 11.79 -11.33 -1.97
C GLY A 97 12.35 -10.47 -0.85
N HIS A 98 11.61 -9.43 -0.47
CA HIS A 98 11.96 -8.57 0.64
C HIS A 98 11.24 -9.07 1.89
N ASP A 99 11.91 -9.96 2.61
CA ASP A 99 11.63 -10.22 4.01
C ASP A 99 12.23 -9.05 4.80
N GLU A 100 11.42 -8.06 5.17
CA GLU A 100 11.79 -7.26 6.34
C GLU A 100 10.60 -6.61 7.03
N GLU A 101 10.59 -6.86 8.32
CA GLU A 101 9.72 -6.38 9.37
C GLU A 101 9.93 -4.87 9.54
N TRP A 102 9.01 -4.08 8.98
CA TRP A 102 8.98 -2.65 9.22
C TRP A 102 8.17 -2.37 10.48
N SER A 103 8.84 -1.94 11.56
CA SER A 103 8.16 -1.27 12.67
C SER A 103 7.81 0.16 12.25
N PRO A 104 6.53 0.54 12.19
CA PRO A 104 6.14 1.93 11.99
C PRO A 104 6.70 2.80 13.11
N SER A 105 7.07 4.04 12.78
CA SER A 105 7.55 5.06 13.74
C SER A 105 6.39 5.63 14.59
N TRP A 106 5.57 4.78 15.21
CA TRP A 106 4.53 5.19 16.16
C TRP A 106 5.03 5.11 17.60
N ASP A 107 6.13 5.81 17.89
CA ASP A 107 6.40 6.37 19.24
C ASP A 107 6.06 7.86 19.19
N ARG A 108 4.77 8.19 19.17
CA ARG A 108 4.26 9.53 19.53
C ARG A 108 2.79 9.48 19.92
#